data_AF-A0A354HQS2-F1
#
_entry.id   AF-A0A354HQS2-F1
#
_cell.length_a   1.000
_cell.length_b   1.000
_cell.length_c   1.000
_cell.angle_alpha   90.00
_cell.angle_beta   90.00
_cell.angle_gamma   90.00
#
_symmetry.space_group_name_H-M   'P 1'
#
loop_
_entity.id
_entity.type
_entity.pdbx_description
1 polymer ?
#
loop_
_entity_poly.entity_id
_entity_poly.type
_entity_poly.pdbx_seq_one_letter_code
_entity_poly.pdbx_strand_id
1 'polypeptide(L)'
;RTMLFNIKTLDWDEKILDLLAIPRAMLPEVRPSSEIYGYTAPDTFGGANIPIAGAAGDQQAALFGQTCFQPGMAKNTYGTGCFML
;
A
#
# COMPACT_ATOMS: atom_id res chain seq x y z
N ARG A 1 -6.06 0.34 3.63
CA ARG A 1 -6.70 -0.48 4.69
C ARG A 1 -7.08 0.35 5.94
N THR A 2 -7.05 1.68 5.85
CA THR A 2 -7.22 2.59 7.00
C THR A 2 -8.69 2.90 7.33
N MET A 3 -9.64 2.47 6.49
CA MET A 3 -11.03 2.94 6.44
C MET A 3 -11.23 4.41 6.05
N LEU A 4 -10.15 5.18 5.88
CA LEU A 4 -10.21 6.62 5.54
C LEU A 4 -10.10 6.89 4.03
N PHE A 5 -9.80 5.88 3.23
CA PHE A 5 -9.51 6.03 1.79
C PHE A 5 -10.72 5.61 0.95
N ASN A 6 -11.16 6.49 0.06
CA ASN A 6 -12.25 6.21 -0.86
C ASN A 6 -11.73 5.43 -2.08
N ILE A 7 -12.11 4.15 -2.16
CA ILE A 7 -11.64 3.24 -3.21
C ILE A 7 -12.22 3.53 -4.62
N LYS A 8 -13.22 4.42 -4.74
CA LYS A 8 -13.80 4.79 -6.04
C LYS A 8 -13.12 6.02 -6.62
N THR A 9 -12.86 7.03 -5.80
CA THR A 9 -12.21 8.29 -6.22
C THR A 9 -10.69 8.23 -6.09
N LEU A 10 -10.16 7.24 -5.37
CA LEU A 10 -8.75 7.07 -5.06
C LEU A 10 -8.14 8.25 -4.29
N ASP A 11 -8.89 8.81 -3.34
CA ASP A 11 -8.44 9.88 -2.45
C ASP A 11 -8.92 9.63 -1.00
N TRP A 12 -8.32 10.32 -0.04
CA TRP A 12 -8.82 10.37 1.33
C TRP A 12 -10.24 10.94 1.38
N ASP A 13 -11.12 10.28 2.13
CA ASP A 13 -12.55 10.60 2.20
C ASP A 13 -12.83 11.69 3.24
N GLU A 14 -13.04 12.92 2.77
CA GLU A 14 -13.27 14.08 3.65
C GLU A 14 -14.39 13.87 4.67
N LYS A 15 -15.48 13.19 4.33
CA LYS A 15 -16.59 12.98 5.26
C LYS A 15 -16.18 12.10 6.44
N ILE A 16 -15.35 11.09 6.18
CA ILE A 16 -14.83 10.20 7.22
C ILE A 16 -13.78 10.93 8.06
N LEU A 17 -12.91 11.73 7.42
CA LEU A 17 -11.93 12.54 8.13
C LEU A 17 -12.59 13.54 9.09
N ASP A 18 -13.62 14.26 8.62
CA ASP A 18 -14.40 15.20 9.43
C ASP A 18 -15.10 14.49 10.60
N LEU A 19 -15.73 13.34 10.34
CA LEU A 19 -16.43 12.57 11.37
C LEU A 19 -15.51 12.10 12.50
N LEU A 20 -14.26 11.76 12.17
CA LEU A 20 -13.25 11.30 13.12
C LEU A 20 -12.33 12.43 13.62
N ALA A 21 -12.58 13.67 13.19
CA ALA A 21 -11.76 14.84 13.50
C ALA A 21 -10.26 14.64 13.17
N ILE A 22 -9.97 14.06 12.00
CA ILE A 22 -8.60 13.80 11.53
C ILE A 22 -8.17 14.92 10.55
N PRO A 23 -7.15 15.72 10.87
CA PRO A 23 -6.63 16.71 9.92
C PRO A 23 -6.01 16.04 8.68
N ARG A 24 -6.48 16.39 7.48
CA ARG A 24 -5.96 15.85 6.21
C ARG A 24 -4.44 16.00 6.06
N ALA A 25 -3.87 17.09 6.58
CA ALA A 25 -2.43 17.38 6.52
C ALA A 25 -1.55 16.32 7.23
N MET A 26 -2.12 15.47 8.07
CA MET A 26 -1.38 14.36 8.71
C MET A 26 -1.28 13.12 7.82
N LEU A 27 -2.08 13.04 6.76
CA LEU A 27 -2.16 11.85 5.92
C LEU A 27 -1.05 11.86 4.87
N PRO A 28 -0.48 10.68 4.52
CA PRO A 28 0.51 10.62 3.47
C PRO A 28 -0.14 10.87 2.10
N GLU A 29 0.66 11.28 1.13
CA GLU A 29 0.26 11.26 -0.27
C GLU A 29 0.09 9.81 -0.73
N VAL A 30 -1.04 9.49 -1.36
CA VAL A 30 -1.30 8.14 -1.87
C VAL A 30 -0.68 8.00 -3.24
N ARG A 31 0.17 6.98 -3.40
CA ARG A 31 0.90 6.69 -4.65
C ARG A 31 0.58 5.27 -5.17
N PRO A 32 0.77 5.00 -6.48
CA PRO A 32 0.64 3.65 -7.05
C PRO A 32 1.61 2.67 -6.37
N SER A 33 1.28 1.38 -6.33
CA SER A 33 2.14 0.36 -5.67
C SER A 33 3.50 0.10 -6.34
N SER A 34 3.70 0.62 -7.55
CA SER A 34 4.94 0.50 -8.32
C SER A 34 5.29 1.85 -8.95
N GLU A 35 6.11 2.62 -8.25
CA GLU A 35 6.59 3.96 -8.58
C GLU A 35 7.89 4.21 -7.81
N ILE A 36 8.83 4.99 -8.35
CA ILE A 36 9.99 5.47 -7.58
C ILE A 36 9.49 6.55 -6.62
N TYR A 37 9.30 6.20 -5.34
CA TYR A 37 8.86 7.14 -4.30
C TYR A 37 10.03 8.02 -3.80
N GLY A 38 11.24 7.50 -3.91
CA GLY A 38 12.45 8.13 -3.41
C GLY A 38 13.62 7.16 -3.42
N TYR A 39 14.70 7.56 -2.77
CA TYR A 39 15.92 6.78 -2.66
C TYR A 39 16.33 6.63 -1.20
N THR A 40 17.08 5.58 -0.91
CA THR A 40 17.66 5.36 0.42
C THR A 40 18.57 6.53 0.81
N ALA A 41 18.60 6.85 2.11
CA ALA A 41 19.52 7.87 2.60
C ALA A 41 20.98 7.42 2.40
N PRO A 42 21.92 8.35 2.12
CA PRO A 42 23.30 8.01 1.78
C PRO A 42 24.01 7.13 2.84
N ASP A 43 23.67 7.31 4.10
CA ASP A 43 24.25 6.60 5.25
C ASP A 43 23.60 5.24 5.53
N THR A 44 22.50 4.88 4.87
CA THR A 44 21.76 3.62 5.16
C THR A 44 22.51 2.38 4.68
N PHE A 45 23.09 2.43 3.47
CA PHE A 45 23.73 1.28 2.82
C PHE A 45 25.14 1.63 2.31
N GLY A 46 25.95 2.26 3.16
CA GLY A 46 27.35 2.56 2.85
C GLY A 46 27.54 3.46 1.62
N GLY A 47 26.66 4.45 1.43
CA GLY A 47 26.68 5.35 0.27
C GLY A 47 25.81 4.90 -0.91
N ALA A 48 25.22 3.70 -0.87
CA ALA A 48 24.40 3.21 -1.98
C ALA A 48 23.08 4.00 -2.10
N ASN A 49 22.82 4.50 -3.31
CA ASN A 49 21.61 5.24 -3.67
C ASN A 49 20.59 4.29 -4.32
N ILE A 50 19.79 3.59 -3.50
CA ILE A 50 18.90 2.51 -3.94
C ILE A 50 17.48 3.06 -4.12
N PRO A 51 16.82 2.88 -5.27
CA PRO A 51 15.45 3.34 -5.47
C PRO A 51 14.46 2.51 -4.63
N ILE A 52 13.59 3.20 -3.90
CA ILE A 52 12.44 2.60 -3.22
C ILE A 52 11.28 2.65 -4.22
N ALA A 53 11.02 1.53 -4.89
CA ALA A 53 10.16 1.48 -6.07
C ALA A 53 8.89 0.60 -5.95
N GLY A 54 8.69 -0.06 -4.79
CA GLY A 54 7.59 -0.98 -4.58
C GLY A 54 7.02 -0.87 -3.17
N ALA A 55 5.69 -0.71 -3.06
CA ALA A 55 4.99 -0.66 -1.79
C ALA A 55 3.58 -1.26 -1.93
N ALA A 56 3.32 -2.34 -1.19
CA ALA A 56 2.03 -3.00 -1.17
C ALA A 56 1.79 -3.62 0.21
N GLY A 57 0.52 -3.80 0.58
CA GLY A 57 0.17 -4.62 1.73
C GLY A 57 0.59 -6.07 1.48
N ASP A 58 1.04 -6.76 2.53
CA ASP A 58 1.58 -8.13 2.49
C ASP A 58 0.70 -9.13 1.71
N GLN A 59 -0.61 -9.08 1.96
CA GLN A 59 -1.61 -9.94 1.33
C GLN A 59 -1.76 -9.67 -0.17
N GLN A 60 -1.81 -8.39 -0.56
CA GLN A 60 -1.87 -7.97 -1.96
C GLN A 60 -0.54 -8.25 -2.67
N ALA A 61 0.58 -8.05 -2.00
CA ALA A 61 1.91 -8.38 -2.50
C ALA A 61 2.04 -9.89 -2.77
N ALA A 62 1.53 -10.72 -1.86
CA ALA A 62 1.53 -12.16 -2.03
C ALA A 62 0.57 -12.65 -3.13
N LEU A 63 -0.57 -11.96 -3.36
CA LEU A 63 -1.44 -12.20 -4.51
C LEU A 63 -0.70 -11.87 -5.83
N PHE A 64 0.01 -10.72 -5.86
CA PHE A 64 0.82 -10.30 -6.99
C PHE A 64 1.98 -11.27 -7.28
N GLY A 65 2.69 -11.72 -6.23
CA GLY A 65 3.77 -12.70 -6.34
C GLY A 65 3.33 -14.08 -6.81
N GLN A 66 2.05 -14.43 -6.59
CA GLN A 66 1.41 -15.64 -7.12
C GLN A 66 0.84 -15.44 -8.54
N THR A 67 1.25 -14.37 -9.22
CA THR A 67 0.87 -14.03 -10.61
C THR A 67 -0.65 -14.01 -10.87
N CYS A 68 -1.44 -13.72 -9.83
CA CYS A 68 -2.89 -13.66 -9.88
C CYS A 68 -3.39 -12.36 -10.53
N PHE A 69 -3.10 -12.17 -11.81
CA PHE A 69 -3.39 -10.94 -12.55
C PHE A 69 -4.73 -10.94 -13.28
N GLN A 70 -5.38 -12.09 -13.38
CA GLN A 70 -6.64 -12.24 -14.11
C GLN A 70 -7.83 -12.32 -13.15
N PRO A 71 -8.99 -11.72 -13.51
CA PRO A 71 -10.21 -11.87 -12.73
C PRO A 71 -10.55 -13.35 -12.48
N GLY A 72 -10.93 -13.66 -11.24
CA GLY A 72 -11.26 -15.01 -10.80
C GLY A 72 -10.07 -15.82 -10.28
N MET A 73 -8.84 -15.33 -10.44
CA MET A 73 -7.69 -15.89 -9.70
C MET A 73 -7.79 -15.49 -8.22
N ALA A 74 -7.47 -16.43 -7.34
CA ALA A 74 -7.48 -16.22 -5.91
C ALA A 74 -6.26 -16.87 -5.27
N LYS A 75 -5.84 -16.32 -4.14
CA LYS A 75 -4.72 -16.83 -3.34
C LYS A 75 -5.16 -16.95 -1.90
N ASN A 76 -4.74 -18.04 -1.27
CA ASN A 76 -4.91 -18.23 0.16
C ASN A 76 -3.54 -18.33 0.84
N THR A 77 -3.31 -17.55 1.90
CA THR A 77 -2.11 -17.67 2.74
C THR A 77 -2.46 -18.16 4.13
N TYR A 78 -1.82 -19.25 4.49
CA TYR A 78 -1.97 -19.95 5.75
C TYR A 78 -0.82 -19.60 6.67
N GLY A 79 -1.14 -19.03 7.83
CA GLY A 79 -0.21 -18.75 8.92
C GLY A 79 -0.91 -18.99 10.25
N THR A 80 -0.72 -18.11 11.22
CA THR A 80 -1.50 -18.11 12.47
C THR A 80 -2.99 -17.81 12.23
N GLY A 81 -3.29 -17.01 11.20
CA GLY A 81 -4.62 -16.85 10.60
C GLY A 81 -4.64 -17.30 9.14
N CYS A 82 -5.81 -17.24 8.51
CA CYS A 82 -6.02 -17.58 7.10
C CYS A 82 -6.62 -16.37 6.37
N PHE A 83 -6.03 -16.01 5.23
CA PHE A 83 -6.49 -14.89 4.41
C PHE A 83 -6.62 -15.29 2.94
N MET A 84 -7.85 -15.18 2.43
CA MET A 84 -8.21 -15.40 1.04
C MET A 84 -8.38 -14.06 0.35
N LEU A 85 -7.67 -13.87 -0.77
CA LEU A 85 -7.78 -12.71 -1.65
C LEU A 85 -8.06 -13.16 -3.08
#